data_AF-A0A0K6FQ93-F1
#
_entry.id   AF-A0A0K6FQ93-F1
#
_cell.length_a   1.000
_cell.length_b   1.000
_cell.length_c   1.000
_cell.angle_alpha   90.00
_cell.angle_beta   90.00
_cell.angle_gamma   90.00
#
_symmetry.space_group_name_H-M   'P 1'
#
loop_
_entity.id
_entity.type
_entity.pdbx_description
1 polymer ?
#
loop_
_entity_poly.entity_id
_entity_poly.type
_entity_poly.pdbx_seq_one_letter_code
_entity_poly.pdbx_strand_id
1 'polypeptide(L)' 'MTKPKIHRYVAITGYTAVGIISIYNIFFADYGEQEHVFSPARRWLDRQKTAFWTLSPAEQAAADRLKQQGLSRDTDRPT' A
#
# COMPACT_ATOMS: atom_id res chain seq x y z
N MET A 1 -46.80 -5.24 -9.07
CA MET A 1 -45.92 -4.17 -9.62
C MET A 1 -44.73 -3.97 -8.68
N THR A 2 -43.63 -4.70 -8.89
CA THR A 2 -42.36 -4.38 -8.21
C THR A 2 -41.79 -3.10 -8.81
N LYS A 3 -41.46 -2.12 -7.97
CA LYS A 3 -40.98 -0.81 -8.43
C LYS A 3 -39.61 -0.98 -9.09
N PRO A 4 -39.40 -0.58 -10.36
CA PRO A 4 -38.18 -0.89 -11.14
C PRO A 4 -36.90 -0.34 -10.50
N LYS A 5 -37.02 0.72 -9.68
CA LYS A 5 -35.90 1.28 -8.91
C LYS A 5 -35.35 0.29 -7.87
N ILE A 6 -36.20 -0.53 -7.25
CA ILE A 6 -35.78 -1.50 -6.22
C ILE A 6 -34.88 -2.56 -6.86
N HIS A 7 -35.25 -3.09 -8.03
CA HIS A 7 -34.42 -4.06 -8.75
C HIS A 7 -33.03 -3.49 -9.09
N ARG A 8 -32.97 -2.22 -9.49
CA ARG A 8 -31.70 -1.55 -9.80
C ARG A 8 -30.84 -1.35 -8.56
N TYR A 9 -31.42 -0.97 -7.42
CA TYR A 9 -30.68 -0.86 -6.16
C TYR A 9 -30.16 -2.21 -5.69
N VAL A 10 -30.99 -3.26 -5.73
CA VAL A 10 -30.57 -4.63 -5.37
C VAL A 10 -29.41 -5.09 -6.24
N ALA A 11 -29.46 -4.84 -7.56
CA ALA A 11 -28.37 -5.19 -8.46
C ALA A 11 -27.08 -4.42 -8.12
N ILE A 12 -27.15 -3.11 -7.93
CA ILE A 12 -25.99 -2.28 -7.56
C ILE A 12 -25.38 -2.76 -6.24
N THR A 13 -26.21 -2.97 -5.22
CA THR A 13 -25.76 -3.49 -3.92
C THR A 13 -25.09 -4.85 -4.06
N GLY A 14 -25.64 -5.75 -4.89
CA GLY A 14 -25.04 -7.05 -5.18
C GLY A 14 -23.64 -6.94 -5.79
N TYR A 15 -23.49 -6.13 -6.85
CA TYR A 15 -22.18 -5.94 -7.49
C TYR A 15 -21.15 -5.30 -6.55
N THR A 16 -21.58 -4.30 -5.77
CA THR A 16 -20.70 -3.67 -4.77
C THR A 16 -20.30 -4.67 -3.68
N ALA A 17 -21.22 -5.51 -3.20
CA ALA A 17 -20.93 -6.52 -2.21
C ALA A 17 -19.90 -7.54 -2.71
N VAL A 18 -20.02 -8.00 -3.96
CA VAL A 18 -19.03 -8.90 -4.58
C VAL A 18 -17.64 -8.25 -4.62
N GLY A 19 -17.56 -6.96 -4.99
CA GLY A 19 -16.31 -6.21 -4.97
C GLY A 19 -15.69 -6.11 -3.57
N ILE A 20 -16.50 -5.77 -2.56
CA ILE A 20 -16.07 -5.67 -1.16
C ILE A 20 -15.55 -7.03 -0.65
N ILE A 21 -16.31 -8.10 -0.89
CA ILE A 21 -15.93 -9.46 -0.48
C ILE A 21 -14.60 -9.87 -1.14
N SER A 22 -14.41 -9.52 -2.41
CA SER A 22 -13.17 -9.82 -3.13
C SER A 22 -11.97 -9.10 -2.51
N ILE A 23 -12.10 -7.79 -2.23
CA ILE A 23 -11.05 -7.01 -1.56
C ILE A 23 -10.73 -7.58 -0.17
N TYR A 24 -11.75 -7.93 0.60
CA TYR A 24 -11.56 -8.55 1.91
C TYR A 24 -10.77 -9.86 1.80
N ASN A 25 -11.16 -10.74 0.87
CA ASN A 25 -10.45 -12.00 0.64
C ASN A 25 -9.00 -11.79 0.22
N ILE A 26 -8.73 -10.82 -0.65
CA ILE A 26 -7.36 -10.58 -1.14
C ILE A 26 -6.48 -10.02 -0.01
N PHE A 27 -6.94 -9.04 0.77
CA PHE A 27 -6.07 -8.25 1.64
C PHE A 27 -6.25 -8.44 3.15
N PHE A 28 -7.39 -8.99 3.60
CA PHE A 28 -7.74 -9.03 5.03
C PHE A 28 -8.07 -10.43 5.56
N ALA A 29 -8.56 -11.34 4.71
CA ALA A 29 -8.88 -12.69 5.13
C ALA A 29 -7.63 -13.44 5.64
N ASP A 30 -7.79 -14.22 6.70
CA ASP A 30 -6.73 -15.05 7.24
C ASP A 30 -6.72 -16.42 6.55
N TYR A 31 -5.60 -16.75 5.90
CA TYR A 31 -5.37 -18.05 5.25
C TYR A 31 -4.31 -18.89 5.98
N GLY A 32 -3.88 -18.46 7.17
CA GLY A 32 -2.80 -19.08 7.93
C GLY A 32 -1.40 -18.73 7.39
N GLU A 33 -0.40 -19.45 7.87
CA GLU A 33 1.03 -19.17 7.60
C GLU A 33 1.54 -19.66 6.23
N GLN A 34 0.71 -20.41 5.49
CA GLN A 34 1.11 -20.96 4.19
C GLN A 34 0.94 -19.93 3.06
N GLU A 35 1.77 -20.05 2.00
CA GLU A 35 1.60 -19.22 0.81
C GLU A 35 0.25 -19.53 0.14
N HIS A 36 -0.52 -18.48 -0.14
CA HIS A 36 -1.84 -18.57 -0.74
C HIS A 36 -1.89 -17.75 -2.04
N VAL A 37 -2.93 -17.96 -2.85
CA VAL A 37 -3.08 -17.36 -4.18
C VAL A 37 -3.01 -15.81 -4.18
N PHE A 38 -3.33 -15.18 -3.05
CA PHE A 38 -3.30 -13.72 -2.91
C PHE A 38 -2.02 -13.18 -2.23
N SER A 39 -1.08 -14.04 -1.81
CA SER A 39 0.19 -13.61 -1.21
C SER A 39 1.00 -12.67 -2.12
N PRO A 40 1.09 -12.89 -3.46
CA PRO A 40 1.77 -11.95 -4.35
C PRO A 40 1.16 -10.54 -4.33
N ALA A 41 -0.18 -10.44 -4.28
CA ALA A 41 -0.88 -9.16 -4.21
C ALA A 41 -0.64 -8.45 -2.87
N ARG A 42 -0.62 -9.20 -1.76
CA ARG A 42 -0.27 -8.66 -0.43
C ARG A 42 1.17 -8.13 -0.40
N ARG A 43 2.13 -8.89 -0.92
CA ARG A 43 3.53 -8.45 -1.03
C ARG A 43 3.66 -7.18 -1.88
N TRP A 44 2.90 -7.06 -2.97
CA TRP A 44 2.86 -5.83 -3.76
C TRP A 44 2.34 -4.66 -2.94
N LEU A 45 1.21 -4.84 -2.23
CA LEU A 45 0.62 -3.80 -1.41
C LEU A 45 1.58 -3.34 -0.31
N ASP A 46 2.27 -4.27 0.34
CA ASP A 46 3.25 -3.94 1.38
C ASP A 46 4.41 -3.12 0.82
N ARG A 47 4.91 -3.47 -0.38
CA ARG A 47 5.90 -2.62 -1.07
C ARG A 47 5.36 -1.23 -1.37
N GLN A 48 4.09 -1.09 -1.77
CA GLN A 48 3.49 0.23 -2.00
C GLN A 48 3.36 1.03 -0.69
N LYS A 49 2.94 0.40 0.41
CA LYS A 49 2.86 1.03 1.72
C LYS A 49 4.24 1.49 2.20
N THR A 50 5.25 0.64 2.05
CA THR A 50 6.64 1.00 2.38
C THR A 50 7.08 2.18 1.53
N ALA A 51 6.91 2.12 0.21
CA ALA A 51 7.30 3.18 -0.70
C ALA A 51 6.62 4.53 -0.39
N PHE A 52 5.39 4.51 0.12
CA PHE A 52 4.67 5.73 0.52
C PHE A 52 5.24 6.38 1.78
N TRP A 53 5.78 5.58 2.71
CA TRP A 53 6.33 6.07 3.98
C TRP A 53 7.85 6.21 3.99
N THR A 54 8.53 5.76 2.94
CA THR A 54 9.99 5.91 2.79
C THR A 54 10.33 6.97 1.75
N LEU A 55 11.53 7.56 1.86
CA LEU A 55 12.06 8.41 0.81
C LEU A 55 12.10 7.65 -0.51
N SER A 56 11.77 8.32 -1.61
CA SER A 56 12.06 7.77 -2.93
C SER A 56 13.58 7.53 -3.07
N PRO A 57 14.02 6.61 -3.94
CA PRO A 57 15.45 6.34 -4.12
C PRO A 57 16.27 7.61 -4.46
N ALA A 58 15.67 8.56 -5.16
CA ALA A 58 16.29 9.83 -5.49
C ALA A 58 16.42 10.76 -4.27
N GLU A 59 15.37 10.85 -3.45
CA GLU A 59 15.39 11.63 -2.21
C GLU A 59 16.34 11.03 -1.17
N GLN A 60 16.44 9.70 -1.12
CA GLN A 60 17.37 9.01 -0.25
C GLN A 60 18.82 9.28 -0.66
N ALA A 61 19.13 9.24 -1.96
CA ALA A 61 20.44 9.62 -2.47
C ALA A 61 20.77 11.10 -2.19
N ALA A 62 19.78 12.01 -2.25
CA ALA A 62 19.97 13.41 -1.89
C ALA A 62 20.23 13.58 -0.38
N ALA A 63 19.47 12.88 0.46
CA ALA A 63 19.65 12.88 1.91
C ALA A 63 21.04 12.34 2.32
N ASP A 64 21.52 11.27 1.67
CA ASP A 64 22.84 10.70 1.92
C ASP A 64 23.97 11.69 1.56
N ARG A 65 23.84 12.40 0.44
CA ARG A 65 24.79 13.45 0.05
C ARG A 65 24.81 14.60 1.06
N LEU A 66 23.64 15.06 1.51
CA LEU A 66 23.54 16.10 2.53
C LEU A 66 24.16 15.67 3.86
N LYS A 67 23.95 14.41 4.26
CA LYS A 67 24.57 13.83 5.47
C LYS A 67 26.09 13.78 5.36
N GLN A 68 26.63 13.39 4.20
CA GLN A 68 28.08 13.39 3.94
C GLN A 68 28.68 14.80 3.99
N GLN A 69 28.02 15.78 3.38
CA GLN A 69 28.46 17.18 3.42
C GLN A 69 28.48 17.74 4.86
N GLY A 70 27.48 17.38 5.67
CA GLY A 70 27.45 17.74 7.09
C GLY A 70 28.62 17.14 7.88
N LEU A 71 28.93 15.86 7.63
CA LEU A 71 30.07 15.17 8.27
C LEU A 71 31.42 15.82 7.91
N SER A 72 31.65 16.10 6.62
CA SER A 72 32.87 16.76 6.15
C SER A 72 33.03 18.14 6.79
N ARG A 73 31.95 18.91 6.85
CA ARG A 73 31.95 20.26 7.44
C ARG A 73 32.25 20.27 8.93
N ASP A 74 31.82 19.24 9.68
CA ASP A 74 32.07 19.14 11.12
C ASP A 74 33.53 18.71 11.42
N THR A 75 34.13 17.92 10.53
CA THR A 75 35.55 17.52 10.62
C THR A 75 36.50 18.71 10.46
N ASP A 76 36.12 19.73 9.69
CA ASP A 76 36.92 20.93 9.45
C ASP A 76 36.76 22.02 10.54
N ARG A 77 35.95 21.79 11.58
CA ARG A 77 35.75 22.74 12.67
C ARG A 77 36.88 22.61 13.71
N PRO A 78 37.73 23.63 13.92
CA PRO A 78 38.74 23.58 14.97
C PRO A 78 38.04 23.63 16.34
N THR A 79 38.30 22.61 17.18
CA THR A 79 37.87 22.52 18.59
C THR A 79 38.74 23.37 19.49
#